data_AF-A0A9Q0NCS4-F1
#
_entry.id   AF-A0A9Q0NCS4-F1
#
_cell.length_a   1.000
_cell.length_b   1.000
_cell.length_c   1.000
_cell.angle_alpha   90.00
_cell.angle_beta   90.00
_cell.angle_gamma   90.00
#
_symmetry.space_group_name_H-M   'P 1'
#
loop_
_entity.id
_entity.type
_entity.pdbx_description
1 polymer ?
#
loop_
_entity_poly.entity_id
_entity_poly.type
_entity_poly.pdbx_seq_one_letter_code
_entity_poly.pdbx_strand_id
1 'polypeptide(L)'
;MDGRISTEEFKQAVKNTCVGKKYEEFPQAMKAFIEANFKMIDTNGDGVVNKHEFCYNCITRIAVDNVQVVYDAFDSLLNDDDRRRGGITLSRYQELYAQYLGNLDEKQPGVYLFGPLNTD
;
A
#
# COMPACT_ATOMS: atom_id res chain seq x y z
N MET A 1 -16.52 -26.50 3.17
CA MET A 1 -16.29 -25.07 2.89
C MET A 1 -17.33 -24.66 1.88
N ASP A 2 -18.08 -23.60 2.14
CA ASP A 2 -19.21 -23.10 1.33
C ASP A 2 -18.77 -22.34 0.06
N GLY A 3 -17.46 -22.36 -0.24
CA GLY A 3 -16.87 -21.71 -1.40
C GLY A 3 -16.83 -20.19 -1.30
N ARG A 4 -17.13 -19.61 -0.12
CA ARG A 4 -17.10 -18.17 0.13
C ARG A 4 -16.04 -17.87 1.18
N ILE A 5 -15.51 -16.66 1.14
CA ILE A 5 -14.64 -16.14 2.18
C ILE A 5 -15.42 -15.02 2.85
N SER A 6 -15.79 -15.23 4.12
CA SER A 6 -16.37 -14.18 4.95
C SER A 6 -15.31 -13.15 5.34
N THR A 7 -15.76 -11.95 5.74
CA THR A 7 -14.89 -10.89 6.23
C THR A 7 -14.01 -11.34 7.40
N GLU A 8 -14.57 -12.16 8.31
CA GLU A 8 -13.84 -12.65 9.48
C GLU A 8 -12.80 -13.72 9.11
N GLU A 9 -13.13 -14.62 8.18
CA GLU A 9 -12.15 -15.58 7.65
C GLU A 9 -11.00 -14.87 6.95
N PHE A 10 -11.29 -13.82 6.17
CA PHE A 10 -10.25 -13.02 5.51
C PHE A 10 -9.35 -12.32 6.52
N LYS A 11 -9.92 -11.60 7.49
CA LYS A 11 -9.15 -10.92 8.55
C LYS A 11 -8.28 -11.90 9.33
N GLN A 12 -8.81 -13.06 9.69
CA GLN A 12 -8.07 -14.07 10.43
C GLN A 12 -6.95 -14.69 9.60
N ALA A 13 -7.20 -14.96 8.31
CA ALA A 13 -6.19 -15.44 7.39
C ALA A 13 -5.05 -14.42 7.25
N VAL A 14 -5.37 -13.15 7.00
CA VAL A 14 -4.39 -12.05 6.93
C VAL A 14 -3.58 -11.96 8.22
N LYS A 15 -4.24 -12.01 9.40
CA LYS A 15 -3.53 -12.02 10.69
C LYS A 15 -2.52 -13.17 10.77
N ASN A 16 -2.93 -14.40 10.44
CA ASN A 16 -2.08 -15.58 10.55
C ASN A 16 -0.94 -15.59 9.50
N THR A 17 -1.17 -15.02 8.32
CA THR A 17 -0.21 -15.09 7.23
C THR A 17 0.71 -13.90 7.13
N CYS A 18 0.33 -12.74 7.65
CA CYS A 18 1.04 -11.47 7.41
C CYS A 18 1.56 -10.79 8.70
N VAL A 19 0.93 -10.97 9.86
CA VAL A 19 1.36 -10.31 11.11
C VAL A 19 2.75 -10.78 11.52
N GLY A 20 3.65 -9.82 11.77
CA GLY A 20 5.03 -10.04 12.15
C GLY A 20 5.94 -10.58 11.05
N LYS A 21 5.44 -10.70 9.81
CA LYS A 21 6.19 -11.29 8.70
C LYS A 21 6.66 -10.25 7.70
N LYS A 22 7.81 -10.52 7.08
CA LYS A 22 8.28 -9.74 5.93
C LYS A 22 7.56 -10.17 4.66
N TYR A 23 7.62 -9.33 3.63
CA TYR A 23 7.00 -9.61 2.33
C TYR A 23 7.44 -10.95 1.75
N GLU A 24 8.70 -11.34 1.92
CA GLU A 24 9.26 -12.60 1.40
C GLU A 24 8.57 -13.84 2.00
N GLU A 25 7.93 -13.71 3.15
CA GLU A 25 7.23 -14.78 3.85
C GLU A 25 5.73 -14.83 3.53
N PHE A 26 5.23 -13.89 2.72
CA PHE A 26 3.82 -13.85 2.34
C PHE A 26 3.44 -14.98 1.38
N PRO A 27 2.17 -15.43 1.39
CA PRO A 27 1.66 -16.39 0.42
C PRO A 27 1.86 -15.91 -1.03
N GLN A 28 2.14 -16.83 -1.96
CA GLN A 28 2.37 -16.50 -3.37
C GLN A 28 1.21 -15.71 -4.00
N ALA A 29 -0.04 -16.05 -3.65
CA ALA A 29 -1.21 -15.32 -4.12
C ALA A 29 -1.22 -13.86 -3.66
N MET A 30 -0.76 -13.60 -2.43
CA MET A 30 -0.68 -12.24 -1.89
C MET A 30 0.43 -11.43 -2.56
N LYS A 31 1.59 -12.05 -2.80
CA LYS A 31 2.69 -11.44 -3.57
C LYS A 31 2.24 -11.06 -4.98
N ALA A 32 1.59 -11.97 -5.69
CA ALA A 32 1.05 -11.72 -7.03
C ALA A 32 0.02 -10.59 -7.03
N PHE A 33 -0.84 -10.52 -6.00
CA PHE A 33 -1.80 -9.42 -5.84
C PHE A 33 -1.10 -8.07 -5.63
N ILE A 34 -0.08 -8.02 -4.76
CA ILE A 34 0.68 -6.79 -4.47
C ILE A 34 1.42 -6.29 -5.73
N GLU A 35 2.08 -7.20 -6.46
CA GLU A 35 2.76 -6.88 -7.71
C GLU A 35 1.80 -6.40 -8.80
N ALA A 36 0.61 -7.01 -8.92
CA ALA A 36 -0.42 -6.57 -9.83
C ALA A 36 -0.97 -5.18 -9.45
N ASN A 37 -1.12 -4.90 -8.14
CA ASN A 37 -1.56 -3.58 -7.68
C ASN A 37 -0.54 -2.50 -8.03
N PHE A 38 0.76 -2.77 -7.81
CA PHE A 38 1.83 -1.86 -8.18
C PHE A 38 1.78 -1.49 -9.67
N LYS A 39 1.70 -2.49 -10.56
CA LYS A 39 1.64 -2.28 -12.02
C LYS A 39 0.40 -1.50 -12.48
N MET A 40 -0.69 -1.57 -11.72
CA MET A 40 -1.90 -0.81 -12.02
C MET A 40 -1.75 0.66 -11.63
N ILE A 41 -0.95 0.96 -10.59
CA ILE A 41 -0.70 2.33 -10.13
C ILE A 41 0.42 2.99 -10.96
N ASP A 42 1.46 2.23 -11.31
CA ASP A 42 2.55 2.62 -12.20
C ASP A 42 2.03 2.72 -13.65
N THR A 43 1.30 3.80 -13.93
CA THR A 43 0.58 4.02 -15.18
C THR A 43 1.50 4.30 -16.36
N ASN A 44 2.67 4.88 -16.10
CA ASN A 44 3.66 5.18 -17.14
C ASN A 44 4.62 3.99 -17.38
N GLY A 45 4.66 3.01 -16.47
CA GLY A 45 5.47 1.79 -16.58
C GLY A 45 6.97 2.01 -16.36
N ASP A 46 7.36 3.07 -15.65
CA ASP A 46 8.77 3.40 -15.36
C ASP A 46 9.33 2.63 -14.15
N GLY A 47 8.49 1.87 -13.46
CA GLY A 47 8.86 1.08 -12.29
C GLY A 47 8.91 1.88 -10.99
N VAL A 48 8.40 3.12 -10.98
CA VAL A 48 8.37 4.03 -9.84
C VAL A 48 7.00 4.71 -9.74
N VAL A 49 6.24 4.37 -8.69
CA VAL A 49 5.01 5.10 -8.39
C VAL A 49 5.35 6.49 -7.85
N ASN A 50 5.07 7.51 -8.65
CA ASN A 50 5.26 8.90 -8.26
C ASN A 50 4.02 9.49 -7.55
N LYS A 51 4.15 10.73 -7.08
CA LYS A 51 3.10 11.45 -6.33
C LYS A 51 1.79 11.59 -7.12
N HIS A 52 1.85 11.81 -8.42
CA HIS A 52 0.65 11.99 -9.26
C HIS A 52 -0.07 10.66 -9.50
N GLU A 53 0.67 9.59 -9.72
CA GLU A 53 0.11 8.24 -9.89
C GLU A 53 -0.55 7.74 -8.62
N PHE A 54 0.10 7.94 -7.47
CA PHE A 54 -0.49 7.66 -6.17
C PHE A 54 -1.77 8.49 -5.95
N CYS A 55 -1.72 9.80 -6.23
CA CYS A 55 -2.88 10.66 -6.07
C CYS A 55 -4.05 10.22 -6.96
N TYR A 56 -3.78 9.96 -8.24
CA TYR A 56 -4.79 9.45 -9.18
C TYR A 56 -5.42 8.15 -8.67
N ASN A 57 -4.60 7.22 -8.16
CA ASN A 57 -5.11 5.99 -7.57
C ASN A 57 -6.03 6.24 -6.36
N CYS A 58 -5.62 7.11 -5.43
CA CYS A 58 -6.42 7.44 -4.25
C CYS A 58 -7.76 8.10 -4.61
N ILE A 59 -7.77 9.14 -5.45
CA ILE A 59 -9.01 9.87 -5.76
C ILE A 59 -10.05 9.05 -6.53
N THR A 60 -9.65 7.92 -7.14
CA THR A 60 -10.61 6.98 -7.75
C THR A 60 -11.30 6.07 -6.72
N ARG A 61 -10.78 6.00 -5.49
CA ARG A 61 -11.24 5.11 -4.42
C ARG A 61 -11.88 5.87 -3.25
N ILE A 62 -11.43 7.09 -2.99
CA ILE A 62 -11.91 7.93 -1.88
C ILE A 62 -12.35 9.29 -2.40
N ALA A 63 -13.41 9.84 -1.81
CA ALA A 63 -13.79 11.23 -2.03
C ALA A 63 -12.84 12.12 -1.23
N VAL A 64 -12.23 13.11 -1.88
CA VAL A 64 -11.34 14.09 -1.26
C VAL A 64 -11.70 15.48 -1.74
N ASP A 65 -11.89 16.41 -0.79
CA ASP A 65 -12.18 17.81 -1.11
C ASP A 65 -10.92 18.60 -1.49
N ASN A 66 -9.77 18.17 -0.98
CA ASN A 66 -8.47 18.77 -1.26
C ASN A 66 -7.42 17.71 -1.55
N VAL A 67 -6.89 17.69 -2.77
CA VAL A 67 -5.85 16.73 -3.19
C VAL A 67 -4.54 16.88 -2.40
N GLN A 68 -4.30 18.02 -1.74
CA GLN A 68 -3.12 18.23 -0.91
C GLN A 68 -3.01 17.21 0.22
N VAL A 69 -4.14 16.78 0.81
CA VAL A 69 -4.12 15.77 1.88
C VAL A 69 -3.59 14.42 1.39
N VAL A 70 -3.76 14.11 0.10
CA VAL A 70 -3.23 12.91 -0.53
C VAL A 70 -1.74 13.06 -0.82
N TYR A 71 -1.30 14.27 -1.22
CA TYR A 71 0.12 14.56 -1.41
C TYR A 71 0.91 14.50 -0.10
N ASP A 72 0.34 14.99 1.00
CA ASP A 72 0.95 14.95 2.32
C ASP A 72 1.04 13.51 2.86
N ALA A 73 0.01 12.69 2.59
CA ALA A 73 0.04 11.26 2.88
C ALA A 73 1.12 10.54 2.05
N PHE A 74 1.27 10.87 0.76
CA PHE A 74 2.35 10.33 -0.06
C PHE A 74 3.73 10.71 0.47
N ASP A 75 3.93 11.98 0.84
CA ASP A 75 5.20 12.45 1.40
C ASP A 75 5.54 11.73 2.71
N SER A 76 4.52 11.32 3.48
CA SER A 76 4.66 10.53 4.71
C SER A 76 5.05 9.06 4.46
N LEU A 77 4.87 8.53 3.25
CA LEU A 77 5.34 7.19 2.85
C LEU A 77 6.84 7.16 2.56
N LEU A 78 7.35 8.25 2.00
CA LEU A 78 8.69 8.28 1.42
C LEU A 78 9.77 8.28 2.50
N ASN A 79 10.87 7.56 2.24
CA ASN A 79 12.16 7.77 2.88
C ASN A 79 13.11 8.57 1.94
N ASP A 80 14.37 8.75 2.33
CA ASP A 80 15.35 9.51 1.54
C ASP A 80 15.70 8.85 0.20
N ASP A 81 15.70 7.51 0.13
CA ASP A 81 15.95 6.78 -1.13
C ASP A 81 14.77 6.95 -2.10
N ASP A 82 13.54 6.83 -1.60
CA ASP A 82 12.32 7.00 -2.37
C ASP A 82 12.29 8.42 -3.00
N ARG A 83 12.60 9.45 -2.21
CA ARG A 83 12.71 10.83 -2.71
C ARG A 83 13.76 10.98 -3.80
N ARG A 84 14.93 10.35 -3.62
CA ARG A 84 16.01 10.40 -4.61
C ARG A 84 15.62 9.73 -5.93
N ARG A 85 14.81 8.67 -5.87
CA ARG A 85 14.30 7.92 -7.03
C ARG A 85 13.08 8.58 -7.68
N GLY A 86 12.51 9.60 -7.05
CA GLY A 86 11.31 10.29 -7.54
C GLY A 86 9.98 9.61 -7.13
N GLY A 87 10.02 8.60 -6.26
CA GLY A 87 8.84 7.88 -5.82
C GLY A 87 9.13 6.48 -5.26
N ILE A 88 8.09 5.67 -5.21
CA ILE A 88 8.10 4.36 -4.56
C ILE A 88 8.37 3.27 -5.61
N THR A 89 9.48 2.55 -5.46
CA THR A 89 9.78 1.37 -6.30
C THR A 89 8.94 0.16 -5.89
N LEU A 90 8.88 -0.88 -6.74
CA LEU A 90 8.20 -2.12 -6.39
C LEU A 90 8.71 -2.74 -5.08
N SER A 91 10.02 -2.78 -4.86
CA SER A 91 10.59 -3.32 -3.61
C SER A 91 10.12 -2.53 -2.39
N ARG A 92 10.10 -1.19 -2.49
CA ARG A 92 9.61 -0.33 -1.41
C ARG A 92 8.11 -0.52 -1.17
N TYR A 93 7.34 -0.66 -2.25
CA TYR A 93 5.90 -0.90 -2.18
C TYR A 93 5.58 -2.23 -1.46
N GLN A 94 6.35 -3.28 -1.73
CA GLN A 94 6.26 -4.57 -1.05
C GLN A 94 6.52 -4.46 0.46
N GLU A 95 7.55 -3.70 0.85
CA GLU A 95 7.84 -3.41 2.27
C GLU A 95 6.71 -2.64 2.95
N LEU A 96 6.19 -1.59 2.29
CA LEU A 96 5.07 -0.79 2.81
C LEU A 96 3.79 -1.63 2.97
N TYR A 97 3.53 -2.55 2.05
CA TYR A 97 2.42 -3.51 2.17
C TYR A 97 2.60 -4.44 3.36
N ALA A 98 3.82 -4.94 3.58
CA ALA A 98 4.13 -5.78 4.73
C ALA A 98 3.97 -5.01 6.05
N GLN A 99 4.38 -3.74 6.08
CA GLN A 99 4.14 -2.83 7.20
C GLN A 99 2.64 -2.68 7.47
N TYR A 100 1.85 -2.33 6.46
CA TYR A 100 0.41 -2.09 6.59
C TYR A 100 -0.36 -3.31 7.10
N LEU A 101 -0.07 -4.51 6.59
CA LEU A 101 -0.78 -5.72 6.97
C LEU A 101 -0.21 -6.40 8.22
N GLY A 102 1.08 -6.21 8.46
CA GLY A 102 1.86 -7.07 9.33
C GLY A 102 2.27 -6.43 10.65
N ASN A 103 2.28 -5.11 10.74
CA ASN A 103 2.76 -4.39 11.91
C ASN A 103 1.62 -3.59 12.57
N LEU A 104 1.55 -3.70 13.90
CA LEU A 104 0.53 -3.08 14.74
C LEU A 104 0.92 -1.67 15.21
N ASP A 105 2.11 -1.19 14.86
CA ASP A 105 2.55 0.17 15.14
C ASP A 105 1.92 1.16 14.15
N GLU A 106 1.10 2.06 14.65
CA GLU A 106 0.43 3.10 13.86
C GLU A 106 1.37 4.22 13.39
N LYS A 107 2.61 4.28 13.89
CA LYS A 107 3.58 5.32 13.53
C LYS A 107 4.38 5.01 12.26
N GLN A 108 4.27 3.79 11.74
CA GLN A 108 5.04 3.39 10.57
C GLN A 108 4.49 4.04 9.28
N PRO A 109 5.34 4.34 8.29
CA PRO A 109 4.91 4.95 7.03
C PRO A 109 3.81 4.18 6.32
N GLY A 110 3.81 2.84 6.40
CA GLY A 110 2.85 1.96 5.73
C GLY A 110 1.38 2.28 5.99
N VAL A 111 1.02 2.98 7.08
CA VAL A 111 -0.38 3.37 7.34
C VAL A 111 -0.98 4.27 6.25
N TYR A 112 -0.15 5.01 5.51
CA TYR A 112 -0.58 5.90 4.43
C TYR A 112 -0.67 5.22 3.06
N LEU A 113 -0.44 3.91 2.94
CA LEU A 113 -0.31 3.20 1.66
C LEU A 113 -1.55 3.28 0.77
N PHE A 114 -2.72 3.51 1.37
CA PHE A 114 -4.00 3.65 0.66
C PHE A 114 -4.58 5.07 0.70
N GLY A 115 -3.76 6.05 1.09
CA GLY A 115 -4.16 7.45 1.19
C GLY A 115 -4.11 7.99 2.62
N PRO A 116 -4.67 9.19 2.86
CA PRO A 116 -4.71 9.80 4.18
C PRO A 116 -5.58 9.01 5.15
N LEU A 117 -5.22 9.04 6.45
CA LEU A 117 -5.95 8.33 7.49
C LEU A 117 -7.27 9.01 7.89
N ASN A 118 -7.35 10.33 7.71
CA ASN A 118 -8.54 11.14 7.90
C ASN A 118 -8.71 12.05 6.68
N THR A 119 -9.95 12.26 6.26
CA THR A 119 -10.30 13.08 5.09
C THR A 119 -10.99 14.39 5.48
N ASP A 120 -11.09 14.69 6.78
CA ASP A 120 -11.81 15.84 7.36
C ASP A 120 -11.05 17.17 7.27
#